data_AF-A0A2G6PD23-F1
#
_entry.id   AF-A0A2G6PD23-F1
#
_cell.length_a   1.000
_cell.length_b   1.000
_cell.length_c   1.000
_cell.angle_alpha   90.00
_cell.angle_beta   90.00
_cell.angle_gamma   90.00
#
_symmetry.space_group_name_H-M   'P 1'
#
loop_
_entity.id
_entity.type
_entity.pdbx_description
1 polymer ?
#
loop_
_entity_poly.entity_id
_entity_poly.type
_entity_poly.pdbx_seq_one_letter_code
_entity_poly.pdbx_strand_id
1 'polypeptide(L)'
;MNDIKRICPHCGGADRQIKDGFTAAGMQRYRCKLCQTRYTLHPKEQGYDEEVRLQALSLYLEGLSLREVSRLLSVNHQSVANWIHSYKNHMPATLPPSILETAILDGFYTPPKSLRKRNKINSSDDNQS
;
A
#
# COMPACT_ATOMS: atom_id res chain seq x y z
N MET A 1 35.81 10.31 -21.27
CA MET A 1 35.06 10.23 -20.01
C MET A 1 33.57 10.31 -20.33
N ASN A 2 32.75 9.35 -19.92
CA ASN A 2 31.31 9.41 -20.18
C ASN A 2 30.67 10.44 -19.25
N ASP A 3 30.29 11.60 -19.81
CA ASP A 3 29.46 12.59 -19.14
C ASP A 3 28.04 12.03 -18.98
N ILE A 4 27.77 11.39 -17.84
CA ILE A 4 26.41 11.03 -17.45
C ILE A 4 25.65 12.34 -17.24
N LYS A 5 24.84 12.70 -18.24
CA LYS A 5 24.00 13.91 -18.24
C LYS A 5 22.99 13.82 -17.10
N ARG A 6 23.15 14.70 -16.11
CA ARG A 6 22.29 14.74 -14.92
C ARG A 6 21.16 15.69 -15.23
N ILE A 7 19.93 15.20 -15.27
CA ILE A 7 18.75 16.02 -15.56
C ILE A 7 18.02 16.23 -14.23
N CYS A 8 17.71 17.48 -13.92
CA CYS A 8 16.92 17.78 -12.73
C CYS A 8 15.48 17.26 -12.91
N PRO A 9 14.96 16.41 -12.01
CA PRO A 9 13.61 15.87 -12.12
C PRO A 9 12.51 16.92 -11.89
N HIS A 10 12.85 18.07 -11.29
CA HIS A 10 11.88 19.11 -10.98
C HIS A 10 11.71 20.13 -12.11
N CYS A 11 12.79 20.55 -12.75
CA CYS A 11 12.75 21.61 -13.77
C CYS A 11 13.20 21.15 -15.16
N GLY A 12 13.62 19.89 -15.32
CA GLY A 12 14.15 19.36 -16.58
C GLY A 12 15.52 19.92 -16.99
N GLY A 13 16.09 20.84 -16.22
CA GLY A 13 17.39 21.45 -16.52
C GLY A 13 18.52 20.41 -16.50
N ALA A 14 19.27 20.31 -17.60
CA ALA A 14 20.45 19.46 -17.71
C ALA A 14 21.75 20.16 -17.29
N ASP A 15 21.74 21.50 -17.26
CA ASP A 15 22.91 22.30 -16.94
C ASP A 15 22.98 22.64 -15.45
N ARG A 16 24.19 22.93 -14.96
CA ARG A 16 24.47 23.40 -13.59
C ARG A 16 23.98 22.45 -12.48
N GLN A 17 24.15 21.15 -12.69
CA GLN A 17 23.90 20.11 -11.68
C GLN A 17 25.19 19.77 -10.92
N ILE A 18 25.23 20.10 -9.64
CA ILE A 18 26.42 19.86 -8.80
C ILE A 18 26.21 18.69 -7.84
N LYS A 19 27.29 18.01 -7.46
CA LYS A 19 27.29 17.02 -6.37
C LYS A 19 27.02 17.74 -5.03
N ASP A 20 26.17 17.18 -4.19
CA ASP A 20 25.73 17.77 -2.91
C ASP A 20 25.71 16.72 -1.79
N GLY A 21 26.86 16.07 -1.57
CA GLY A 21 27.03 15.02 -0.57
C GLY A 21 26.37 13.69 -0.92
N PHE A 22 26.07 12.88 0.09
CA PHE A 22 25.53 11.52 -0.06
C PHE A 22 24.26 11.33 0.78
N THR A 23 23.42 10.35 0.40
CA THR A 23 22.30 9.86 1.22
C THR A 23 22.83 9.01 2.37
N ALA A 24 22.00 8.75 3.39
CA ALA A 24 22.36 7.81 4.46
C ALA A 24 22.64 6.39 3.94
N ALA A 25 22.06 6.03 2.79
CA ALA A 25 22.33 4.79 2.08
C ALA A 25 23.61 4.84 1.21
N GLY A 26 24.41 5.90 1.31
CA GLY A 26 25.67 6.07 0.58
C GLY A 26 25.54 6.54 -0.87
N MET A 27 24.35 6.97 -1.31
CA MET A 27 24.13 7.34 -2.71
C MET A 27 24.41 8.82 -2.98
N GLN A 28 25.03 9.14 -4.12
CA GLN A 28 25.37 10.52 -4.49
C GLN A 28 24.11 11.38 -4.63
N ARG A 29 24.04 12.46 -3.84
CA ARG A 29 23.03 13.53 -3.99
C ARG A 29 23.54 14.59 -4.96
N TYR A 30 22.60 15.21 -5.65
CA TYR A 30 22.82 16.33 -6.55
C TYR A 30 21.94 17.50 -6.16
N ARG A 31 22.40 18.71 -6.48
CA ARG A 31 21.62 19.93 -6.38
C ARG A 31 21.60 20.64 -7.72
N CYS A 32 20.40 20.99 -8.17
CA CYS A 32 20.22 21.85 -9.33
C CYS A 32 20.46 23.30 -8.94
N LYS A 33 21.38 24.02 -9.59
CA LYS A 33 21.58 25.46 -9.32
C LYS A 33 20.48 26.36 -9.91
N LEU A 34 19.69 25.86 -10.85
CA LEU A 34 18.58 26.63 -11.46
C LEU A 34 17.38 26.71 -10.51
N CYS A 35 16.92 25.57 -9.98
CA CYS A 35 15.75 25.51 -9.09
C CYS A 35 16.07 25.19 -7.63
N GLN A 36 17.35 25.01 -7.28
CA GLN A 36 17.86 24.67 -5.93
C GLN A 36 17.36 23.34 -5.35
N THR A 37 16.59 22.55 -6.10
CA THR A 37 16.11 21.23 -5.68
C THR A 37 17.27 20.25 -5.52
N ARG A 38 17.23 19.47 -4.44
CA ARG A 38 18.12 18.33 -4.20
C ARG A 38 17.46 17.04 -4.65
N TYR A 39 18.21 16.18 -5.33
CA TYR A 39 17.70 14.91 -5.84
C TYR A 39 18.79 13.84 -5.86
N THR A 40 18.38 12.58 -6.00
CA THR A 40 19.26 11.41 -6.15
C THR A 40 18.86 10.72 -7.44
N LEU A 41 19.80 10.38 -8.33
CA LEU A 41 19.48 9.81 -9.65
C LEU A 41 18.93 8.39 -9.56
N HIS A 42 19.56 7.58 -8.72
CA HIS A 42 19.16 6.20 -8.46
C HIS A 42 18.95 6.06 -6.95
N PRO A 43 17.82 6.57 -6.41
CA PRO A 43 17.52 6.34 -5.01
C PRO A 43 17.46 4.83 -4.79
N LYS A 44 18.30 4.31 -3.87
CA LYS A 44 18.17 2.92 -3.45
C LYS A 44 16.80 2.79 -2.79
N GLU A 45 16.02 1.83 -3.26
CA GLU A 45 14.75 1.51 -2.61
C GLU A 45 15.04 1.17 -1.15
N GLN A 46 14.46 1.96 -0.24
CA GLN A 46 14.58 1.73 1.18
C GLN A 46 13.40 0.86 1.59
N GLY A 47 13.69 -0.36 2.03
CA GLY A 47 12.69 -1.27 2.56
C GLY A 47 12.91 -2.70 2.13
N TYR A 48 11.93 -3.53 2.44
CA TYR A 48 11.84 -4.90 1.98
C TYR A 48 11.27 -4.92 0.57
N ASP A 49 11.79 -5.84 -0.27
CA ASP A 49 11.32 -6.08 -1.62
C ASP A 49 9.82 -6.38 -1.64
N GLU A 50 9.16 -6.03 -2.74
CA GLU A 50 7.72 -6.25 -2.92
C GLU A 50 7.36 -7.73 -2.78
N GLU A 51 8.21 -8.63 -3.28
CA GLU A 51 8.06 -10.08 -3.16
C GLU A 51 7.92 -10.53 -1.69
N VAL A 52 8.76 -9.99 -0.79
CA VAL A 52 8.71 -10.31 0.65
C VAL A 52 7.43 -9.79 1.29
N ARG A 53 6.94 -8.62 0.85
CA ARG A 53 5.67 -8.05 1.35
C ARG A 53 4.48 -8.88 0.91
N LEU A 54 4.47 -9.34 -0.35
CA LEU A 54 3.44 -10.21 -0.89
C LEU A 54 3.45 -11.57 -0.19
N GLN A 55 4.63 -12.15 0.02
CA GLN A 55 4.76 -13.40 0.77
C GLN A 55 4.25 -13.26 2.20
N ALA A 56 4.56 -12.15 2.89
CA ALA A 56 4.04 -11.87 4.23
C ALA A 56 2.50 -11.77 4.25
N LEU A 57 1.91 -11.17 3.20
CA LEU A 57 0.46 -11.06 3.05
C LEU A 57 -0.19 -12.43 2.83
N SER A 58 0.36 -13.26 1.94
CA SER A 58 -0.14 -14.61 1.68
C SER A 58 -0.16 -15.47 2.95
N LEU A 59 0.95 -15.50 3.68
CA LEU A 59 1.05 -16.24 4.95
C LEU A 59 0.03 -15.75 5.99
N TYR A 60 -0.21 -14.43 6.05
CA TYR A 60 -1.23 -13.88 6.94
C TYR A 60 -2.66 -14.30 6.53
N LEU A 61 -2.95 -14.33 5.23
CA LEU A 61 -4.26 -14.78 4.70
C LEU A 61 -4.48 -16.29 4.90
N GLU A 62 -3.41 -17.09 4.91
CA GLU A 62 -3.44 -18.52 5.26
C GLU A 62 -3.73 -18.75 6.76
N GLY A 63 -3.73 -17.70 7.58
CA GLY A 63 -4.11 -17.75 8.99
C GLY A 63 -2.93 -17.72 9.95
N LEU A 64 -1.70 -17.51 9.49
CA LEU A 64 -0.55 -17.36 10.38
C LEU A 64 -0.63 -16.04 11.15
N SER A 65 -0.22 -16.07 12.41
CA SER A 65 -0.11 -14.85 13.22
C SER A 65 1.04 -13.97 12.74
N LEU A 66 0.94 -12.65 12.99
CA LEU A 66 1.99 -11.68 12.67
C LEU A 66 3.37 -12.09 13.22
N ARG A 67 3.39 -12.76 14.37
CA ARG A 67 4.62 -13.23 15.02
C ARG A 67 5.20 -14.43 14.29
N GLU A 68 4.39 -15.36 13.80
CA GLU A 68 4.86 -16.49 13.01
C GLU A 68 5.43 -16.03 11.67
N VAL A 69 4.71 -15.17 10.95
CA VAL A 69 5.18 -14.56 9.70
C VAL A 69 6.50 -13.82 9.90
N SER A 70 6.62 -13.06 10.99
CA SER A 70 7.86 -12.34 11.33
C SER A 70 9.06 -13.25 11.51
N ARG A 71 8.85 -14.44 12.10
CA ARG A 71 9.91 -15.44 12.32
C ARG A 71 10.30 -16.13 11.02
N LEU A 72 9.33 -16.46 10.17
CA LEU A 72 9.56 -17.11 8.88
C LEU A 72 10.35 -16.21 7.91
N LEU A 73 10.01 -14.92 7.86
CA LEU A 73 10.62 -13.98 6.93
C LEU A 73 11.79 -13.18 7.54
N SER A 74 12.09 -13.38 8.82
CA SER A 74 13.09 -12.60 9.56
C SER A 74 12.86 -11.07 9.49
N VAL A 75 11.60 -10.66 9.52
CA VAL A 75 11.15 -9.26 9.45
C VAL A 75 10.56 -8.87 10.80
N ASN A 76 10.58 -7.59 11.16
CA ASN A 76 9.86 -7.12 12.34
C ASN A 76 8.34 -7.32 12.14
N HIS A 77 7.67 -7.98 13.09
CA HIS A 77 6.21 -8.14 13.11
C HIS A 77 5.43 -6.83 12.93
N GLN A 78 5.96 -5.69 13.40
CA GLN A 78 5.33 -4.39 13.19
C GLN A 78 5.38 -3.94 11.72
N SER A 79 6.45 -4.28 10.99
CA SER A 79 6.53 -4.04 9.55
C SER A 79 5.47 -4.85 8.80
N VAL A 80 5.28 -6.12 9.17
CA VAL A 80 4.23 -6.98 8.61
C VAL A 80 2.83 -6.39 8.88
N ALA A 81 2.56 -5.94 10.10
CA ALA A 81 1.29 -5.29 10.46
C ALA A 81 1.04 -4.03 9.61
N ASN A 82 2.07 -3.21 9.42
CA ASN A 82 1.97 -1.99 8.62
C ASN A 82 1.69 -2.31 7.14
N TRP A 83 2.30 -3.36 6.58
CA TRP A 83 2.01 -3.79 5.20
C TRP A 83 0.57 -4.25 5.05
N ILE A 84 0.08 -5.10 5.95
CA ILE A 84 -1.31 -5.58 5.92
C ILE A 84 -2.28 -4.39 6.00
N HIS A 85 -1.99 -3.41 6.86
CA HIS A 85 -2.82 -2.19 6.95
C HIS A 85 -2.80 -1.37 5.66
N SER A 86 -1.63 -1.22 5.03
CA SER A 86 -1.50 -0.57 3.72
C SER A 86 -2.31 -1.29 2.65
N TYR A 87 -2.27 -2.62 2.60
CA TYR A 87 -3.01 -3.43 1.63
C TYR A 87 -4.53 -3.29 1.78
N LYS A 88 -5.05 -3.15 3.00
CA LYS A 88 -6.49 -2.90 3.23
C LYS A 88 -7.00 -1.67 2.51
N ASN A 89 -6.18 -0.62 2.35
CA ASN A 89 -6.58 0.60 1.64
C ASN A 89 -6.73 0.38 0.13
N HIS A 90 -6.12 -0.67 -0.42
CA HIS A 90 -6.19 -1.02 -1.84
C HIS A 90 -7.23 -2.12 -2.14
N MET A 91 -7.83 -2.72 -1.10
CA MET A 91 -8.83 -3.76 -1.28
C MET A 91 -10.23 -3.14 -1.48
N PRO A 92 -11.04 -3.63 -2.44
CA PRO A 92 -12.43 -3.20 -2.56
C PRO A 92 -13.20 -3.51 -1.28
N ALA A 93 -13.94 -2.53 -0.78
CA ALA A 93 -14.67 -2.62 0.50
C ALA A 93 -15.82 -3.63 0.49
N THR A 94 -16.24 -4.09 -0.69
CA THR A 94 -17.37 -4.99 -0.88
C THR A 94 -16.98 -6.16 -1.76
N LEU A 95 -17.27 -7.38 -1.30
CA LEU A 95 -17.26 -8.55 -2.17
C LEU A 95 -18.32 -8.36 -3.26
N PRO A 96 -18.04 -8.76 -4.51
CA PRO A 96 -19.06 -8.79 -5.54
C PRO A 96 -20.21 -9.70 -5.10
N PRO A 97 -21.47 -9.38 -5.47
CA PRO A 97 -22.65 -10.07 -4.98
C PRO A 97 -22.60 -11.59 -5.19
N SER A 98 -22.04 -12.04 -6.31
CA SER A 98 -21.94 -13.47 -6.65
C SER A 98 -21.06 -14.26 -5.67
N ILE A 99 -19.92 -13.71 -5.25
CA ILE A 99 -19.02 -14.38 -4.30
C ILE A 99 -19.64 -14.42 -2.90
N LEU A 100 -20.37 -13.37 -2.53
CA LEU A 100 -21.10 -13.32 -1.27
C LEU A 100 -22.22 -14.37 -1.23
N GLU A 101 -22.98 -14.50 -2.33
CA GLU A 101 -24.04 -15.49 -2.47
C GLU A 101 -23.50 -16.93 -2.36
N THR A 102 -22.40 -17.24 -3.05
CA THR A 102 -21.74 -18.56 -2.92
C THR A 102 -21.23 -18.81 -1.50
N ALA A 103 -20.60 -17.83 -0.86
CA ALA A 103 -20.07 -18.00 0.50
C ALA A 103 -21.17 -18.21 1.56
N ILE A 104 -22.36 -17.64 1.34
CA ILE A 104 -23.53 -17.87 2.18
C ILE A 104 -24.08 -19.28 1.98
N LEU A 105 -24.23 -19.72 0.72
CA LEU A 105 -24.72 -21.05 0.37
C LEU A 105 -23.84 -22.16 0.97
N ASP A 106 -22.53 -21.96 0.93
CA ASP A 106 -21.56 -22.92 1.48
C ASP A 106 -21.42 -22.84 3.02
N GLY A 107 -22.11 -21.90 3.69
CA GLY A 107 -22.08 -21.73 5.14
C GLY A 107 -20.77 -21.14 5.70
N PHE A 108 -19.86 -20.65 4.84
CA PHE A 108 -18.57 -20.08 5.23
C PHE A 108 -18.67 -18.63 5.75
N TYR A 109 -19.80 -17.95 5.54
CA TYR A 109 -19.98 -16.56 5.93
C TYR A 109 -21.21 -16.33 6.80
N THR A 110 -21.01 -15.76 7.99
CA THR A 110 -22.09 -15.20 8.80
C THR A 110 -21.94 -13.68 8.87
N PRO A 111 -22.89 -12.89 8.31
CA PRO A 111 -22.75 -11.45 8.29
C PRO A 111 -22.73 -10.87 9.71
N PRO A 112 -21.82 -9.92 10.01
CA PRO A 112 -21.72 -9.32 11.34
C PRO A 112 -23.01 -8.57 11.71
N LYS A 113 -23.38 -8.64 13.00
CA LYS A 113 -24.66 -8.11 13.53
C LYS A 113 -24.87 -6.60 13.27
N SER A 114 -23.80 -5.85 12.98
CA SER A 114 -23.84 -4.40 12.70
C SER A 114 -24.53 -4.02 11.39
N LEU A 115 -24.67 -4.94 10.42
CA LEU A 115 -25.32 -4.67 9.12
C LEU A 115 -26.85 -4.78 9.14
N ARG A 116 -27.49 -5.10 10.28
CA ARG A 116 -28.95 -5.32 10.40
C ARG A 116 -29.83 -4.05 10.38
N LYS A 117 -29.28 -2.86 10.13
CA LYS A 117 -30.09 -1.62 10.08
C LYS A 117 -29.90 -0.88 8.76
N ARG A 118 -30.85 -1.11 7.85
CA ARG A 118 -31.73 -0.08 7.26
C ARG A 118 -32.47 -0.69 6.06
N ASN A 119 -33.64 -1.27 6.32
CA ASN A 119 -34.76 -1.17 5.38
C ASN A 119 -35.86 -0.42 6.11
N LYS A 120 -35.81 0.92 6.08
CA LYS A 120 -37.00 1.74 6.33
C LYS A 120 -37.84 1.61 5.06
N ILE A 121 -38.83 0.73 5.11
CA ILE A 121 -39.95 0.77 4.18
C ILE A 121 -40.70 2.07 4.53
N ASN A 122 -40.58 3.10 3.71
CA ASN A 122 -41.45 4.26 3.74
C ASN A 122 -42.14 4.34 2.38
N SER A 123 -43.44 4.04 2.36
CA SER A 123 -44.48 4.48 1.41
C SER A 123 -45.70 3.59 1.67
N SER A 124 -46.89 4.04 2.01
CA SER A 124 -47.47 5.37 2.14
C SER A 124 -48.73 5.20 2.99
N ASP A 125 -49.12 6.24 3.72
CA ASP A 125 -50.50 6.40 4.17
C ASP A 125 -51.44 6.38 2.95
N ASP A 126 -52.46 5.53 3.00
CA ASP A 126 -53.71 5.71 2.25
C ASP A 126 -54.88 5.35 3.17
N ASN A 127 -55.51 6.42 3.67
CA ASN A 127 -56.95 6.66 3.83
C ASN A 127 -57.92 5.50 4.11
N GLN A 128 -58.67 5.67 5.20
CA GLN A 128 -60.14 5.57 5.42
C GLN A 128 -60.35 5.09 6.87
N SER A 129 -61.14 5.73 7.74
CA SER A 129 -62.32 6.57 7.61
C SER A 129 -62.45 7.53 8.80
#